data_AF-A0A7Y5CU13-F1
#
_entry.id   AF-A0A7Y5CU13-F1
#
_cell.length_a   1.000
_cell.length_b   1.000
_cell.length_c   1.000
_cell.angle_alpha   90.00
_cell.angle_beta   90.00
_cell.angle_gamma   90.00
#
_symmetry.space_group_name_H-M   'P 1'
#
loop_
_entity.id
_entity.type
_entity.pdbx_description
1 polymer ?
#
loop_
_entity_poly.entity_id
_entity_poly.type
_entity_poly.pdbx_seq_one_letter_code
_entity_poly.pdbx_strand_id
1 'polypeptide(L)'
;MAELLQEYADAIRSRVCSVCLDAVMQRDLFVRCGLPAGRRCPVDLYLPRVIEVVESVDSWLLEDYVHALRERVCAVCANAEGGTCVLRLQADCALDRYFMLVIEAIDEVKSRRQAQNETAGIP
;
A
#
# COMPACT_ATOMS: atom_id res chain seq x y z
N MET A 1 -1.59 13.34 13.47
CA MET A 1 -1.89 11.95 13.05
C MET A 1 -2.43 11.90 11.63
N ALA A 2 -3.44 12.71 11.27
CA ALA A 2 -3.99 12.77 9.91
C ALA A 2 -2.95 13.13 8.82
N GLU A 3 -2.03 14.06 9.09
CA GLU A 3 -1.01 14.48 8.12
C GLU A 3 -0.01 13.37 7.76
N LEU A 4 0.38 12.51 8.73
CA LEU A 4 1.30 11.40 8.45
C LEU A 4 0.61 10.33 7.59
N LEU A 5 -0.65 10.01 7.90
CA LEU A 5 -1.43 9.07 7.11
C LEU A 5 -1.59 9.57 5.67
N GLN A 6 -1.78 10.87 5.49
CA GLN A 6 -1.85 11.50 4.18
C GLN A 6 -0.51 11.42 3.42
N GLU A 7 0.62 11.65 4.09
CA GLU A 7 1.95 11.54 3.47
C GLU A 7 2.21 10.11 2.96
N TYR A 8 1.90 9.10 3.77
CA TYR A 8 1.95 7.70 3.32
C TYR A 8 1.01 7.45 2.14
N ALA A 9 -0.23 7.92 2.22
CA ALA A 9 -1.22 7.74 1.16
C ALA A 9 -0.73 8.32 -0.17
N ASP A 10 -0.14 9.52 -0.15
CA ASP A 10 0.34 10.20 -1.35
C ASP A 10 1.59 9.52 -1.92
N ALA A 11 2.52 9.07 -1.07
CA ALA A 11 3.68 8.30 -1.49
C ALA A 11 3.29 6.98 -2.15
N ILE A 12 2.33 6.25 -1.56
CA ILE A 12 1.83 4.98 -2.10
C ILE A 12 1.09 5.23 -3.41
N ARG A 13 0.19 6.22 -3.48
CA ARG A 13 -0.55 6.53 -4.71
C ARG A 13 0.37 6.92 -5.86
N SER A 14 1.39 7.75 -5.61
CA SER A 14 2.36 8.14 -6.63
C SER A 14 3.04 6.93 -7.29
N ARG A 15 3.45 5.94 -6.47
CA ARG A 15 4.09 4.71 -6.97
C ARG A 15 3.12 3.71 -7.58
N VAL A 16 2.05 3.37 -6.85
CA VAL A 16 1.13 2.30 -7.26
C VAL A 16 0.27 2.74 -8.44
N CYS A 17 -0.29 3.96 -8.40
CA CYS A 17 -1.24 4.39 -9.42
C CYS A 17 -0.59 4.66 -10.79
N SER A 18 0.73 4.84 -10.87
CA SER A 18 1.44 4.98 -12.15
C SER A 18 1.57 3.67 -12.93
N VAL A 19 1.37 2.52 -12.28
CA VAL A 19 1.48 1.18 -12.89
C VAL A 19 0.27 0.27 -12.64
N CYS A 20 -0.75 0.78 -11.93
CA CYS A 20 -1.95 0.03 -11.58
C CYS A 20 -2.76 -0.33 -12.84
N LEU A 21 -3.27 -1.56 -12.92
CA LEU A 21 -4.13 -2.00 -14.04
C LEU A 21 -5.40 -1.16 -14.20
N ASP A 22 -5.94 -0.67 -13.08
CA ASP A 22 -7.10 0.22 -13.09
C ASP A 22 -6.74 1.70 -13.38
N ALA A 23 -5.46 2.03 -13.61
CA ALA A 23 -5.05 3.40 -13.86
C ALA A 23 -5.49 3.88 -15.25
N VAL A 24 -6.08 5.07 -15.32
CA VAL A 24 -6.30 5.77 -16.59
C VAL A 24 -5.09 6.67 -16.85
N MET A 25 -4.31 6.30 -17.86
CA MET A 25 -3.07 6.98 -18.23
C MET A 25 -3.25 7.84 -19.49
N GLN A 26 -2.57 8.98 -19.55
CA GLN A 26 -2.44 9.81 -20.75
C GLN A 26 -0.97 10.18 -20.94
N ARG A 27 -0.35 9.73 -22.05
CA ARG A 27 1.09 9.96 -22.32
C ARG A 27 1.96 9.61 -21.11
N ASP A 28 1.76 8.42 -20.56
CA ASP A 28 2.47 7.88 -19.39
C ASP A 28 2.26 8.64 -18.06
N LEU A 29 1.31 9.57 -18.02
CA LEU A 29 0.91 10.26 -16.80
C LEU A 29 -0.40 9.69 -16.25
N PHE A 30 -0.43 9.42 -14.96
CA PHE A 30 -1.65 9.06 -14.24
C PHE A 30 -2.64 10.23 -14.25
N VAL A 31 -3.82 10.03 -14.83
CA VAL A 31 -4.89 11.04 -14.87
C VAL A 31 -5.88 10.80 -13.74
N ARG A 32 -6.35 9.55 -13.59
CA ARG A 32 -7.31 9.18 -12.54
C ARG A 32 -7.37 7.67 -12.33
N CYS A 33 -7.94 7.27 -11.20
CA CYS A 33 -8.34 5.89 -10.98
C CYS A 33 -9.54 5.54 -11.88
N GLY A 34 -9.43 4.44 -12.62
CA GLY A 34 -10.45 3.87 -13.48
C GLY A 34 -11.29 2.78 -12.81
N LEU A 35 -11.07 2.51 -11.52
CA LEU A 35 -11.82 1.52 -10.76
C LEU A 35 -13.34 1.84 -10.82
N PRO A 36 -14.21 0.87 -11.17
CA PRO A 36 -15.64 1.12 -11.33
C PRO A 36 -16.32 1.66 -10.07
N ALA A 37 -17.35 2.49 -10.26
CA ALA A 37 -18.18 3.00 -9.18
C ALA A 37 -18.77 1.85 -8.36
N GLY A 38 -18.62 1.92 -7.03
CA GLY A 38 -19.05 0.86 -6.09
C GLY A 38 -17.91 -0.05 -5.62
N ARG A 39 -16.75 -0.04 -6.27
CA ARG A 39 -15.54 -0.66 -5.73
C ARG A 39 -14.67 0.39 -5.04
N ARG A 40 -13.99 -0.02 -3.97
CA ARG A 40 -13.00 0.80 -3.27
C ARG A 40 -11.62 0.23 -3.47
N CYS A 41 -10.64 1.11 -3.70
CA CYS A 41 -9.24 0.72 -3.80
C CYS A 41 -8.80 0.05 -2.49
N PRO A 42 -8.28 -1.19 -2.52
CA PRO A 42 -7.89 -1.90 -1.29
C PRO A 42 -6.73 -1.21 -0.57
N VAL A 43 -5.87 -0.48 -1.30
CA VAL A 43 -4.80 0.34 -0.72
C VAL A 43 -5.38 1.44 0.15
N ASP A 44 -6.32 2.25 -0.37
CA ASP A 44 -6.95 3.33 0.40
C ASP A 44 -7.83 2.77 1.53
N LEU A 45 -8.54 1.67 1.27
CA LEU A 45 -9.47 1.07 2.22
C LEU A 45 -8.78 0.54 3.49
N TYR A 46 -7.60 -0.06 3.33
CA TYR A 46 -6.86 -0.69 4.42
C TYR A 46 -5.59 0.07 4.81
N LEU A 47 -5.44 1.32 4.35
CA LEU A 47 -4.20 2.09 4.47
C LEU A 47 -3.60 2.08 5.89
N PRO A 48 -4.33 2.40 6.99
CA PRO A 48 -3.74 2.39 8.33
C PRO A 48 -3.18 1.02 8.71
N ARG A 49 -3.93 -0.05 8.42
CA ARG A 49 -3.52 -1.41 8.76
C ARG A 49 -2.36 -1.91 7.89
N VAL A 50 -2.29 -1.45 6.64
CA VAL A 50 -1.16 -1.75 5.75
C VAL A 50 0.13 -1.12 6.28
N ILE A 51 0.07 0.13 6.75
CA ILE A 51 1.22 0.79 7.38
C ILE A 51 1.65 0.00 8.62
N GLU A 52 0.71 -0.37 9.51
CA GLU A 52 1.00 -1.20 10.68
C GLU A 52 1.65 -2.54 10.33
N VAL A 53 1.19 -3.20 9.24
CA VAL A 53 1.80 -4.44 8.77
C VAL A 53 3.25 -4.21 8.38
N VAL A 54 3.52 -3.25 7.50
CA VAL A 54 4.88 -2.97 7.00
C VAL A 54 5.79 -2.54 8.14
N GLU A 55 5.33 -1.70 9.05
CA GLU A 55 6.12 -1.24 10.20
C GLU A 55 6.42 -2.34 11.23
N SER A 56 5.61 -3.41 11.26
CA SER A 56 5.79 -4.51 12.22
C SER A 56 6.70 -5.64 11.74
N VAL A 57 7.06 -5.64 10.45
CA VAL A 57 7.91 -6.67 9.85
C VAL A 57 9.32 -6.10 9.73
N ASP A 58 10.30 -6.78 10.32
CA ASP A 58 11.72 -6.48 10.19
C ASP A 58 12.40 -7.67 9.50
N SER A 59 12.28 -7.70 8.17
CA SER A 59 12.81 -8.78 7.34
C SER A 59 13.29 -8.25 5.99
N TRP A 60 14.25 -8.97 5.40
CA TRP A 60 14.73 -8.74 4.04
C TRP A 60 13.93 -9.53 3.00
N LEU A 61 13.03 -10.41 3.44
CA LEU A 61 12.24 -11.29 2.59
C LEU A 61 10.86 -10.67 2.32
N LEU A 62 10.51 -10.52 1.05
CA LEU A 62 9.19 -10.04 0.64
C LEU A 62 8.07 -10.96 1.14
N GLU A 63 8.34 -12.26 1.19
CA GLU A 63 7.41 -13.29 1.61
C GLU A 63 6.89 -13.05 3.03
N ASP A 64 7.72 -12.53 3.94
CA ASP A 64 7.33 -12.25 5.33
C ASP A 64 6.32 -11.10 5.38
N TYR A 65 6.54 -10.05 4.58
CA TYR A 65 5.57 -8.96 4.44
C TYR A 65 4.26 -9.47 3.84
N VAL A 66 4.33 -10.28 2.78
CA VAL A 66 3.14 -10.83 2.11
C VAL A 66 2.35 -11.74 3.07
N HIS A 67 3.05 -12.52 3.90
CA HIS A 67 2.42 -13.34 4.93
C HIS A 67 1.68 -12.47 5.95
N ALA A 68 2.35 -11.46 6.50
CA ALA A 68 1.74 -10.54 7.47
C ALA A 68 0.55 -9.76 6.88
N LEU A 69 0.63 -9.35 5.60
CA LEU A 69 -0.49 -8.74 4.88
C LEU A 69 -1.70 -9.68 4.85
N ARG A 70 -1.48 -10.95 4.51
CA ARG A 70 -2.57 -11.93 4.39
C ARG A 70 -3.20 -12.25 5.73
N GLU A 71 -2.41 -12.39 6.78
CA GLU A 71 -2.89 -12.68 8.13
C GLU A 71 -3.66 -11.51 8.74
N ARG A 72 -3.24 -10.26 8.49
CA ARG A 72 -3.81 -9.10 9.21
C ARG A 72 -4.81 -8.31 8.38
N VAL A 73 -4.54 -8.10 7.09
CA VAL A 73 -5.43 -7.35 6.19
C VAL A 73 -6.37 -8.29 5.46
N CYS A 74 -5.87 -9.35 4.82
CA CYS A 74 -6.75 -10.23 4.05
C CYS A 74 -7.72 -11.01 4.95
N ALA A 75 -7.35 -11.38 6.18
CA ALA A 75 -8.25 -12.08 7.10
C ALA A 75 -9.54 -11.32 7.46
N VAL A 76 -9.53 -9.98 7.37
CA VAL A 76 -10.73 -9.14 7.61
C VAL A 76 -11.30 -8.56 6.31
N CYS A 77 -10.75 -8.93 5.16
CA CYS A 77 -11.19 -8.40 3.88
C CYS A 77 -12.52 -9.03 3.48
N ALA A 78 -13.46 -8.21 3.01
CA ALA A 78 -14.77 -8.66 2.53
C ALA A 78 -14.69 -9.72 1.42
N ASN A 79 -13.55 -9.84 0.73
CA ASN A 79 -13.34 -10.82 -0.35
C ASN A 79 -12.70 -12.14 0.13
N ALA A 80 -12.52 -12.35 1.44
CA ALA A 80 -11.84 -13.53 2.00
C ALA A 80 -12.80 -14.68 2.38
N GLU A 81 -13.93 -14.80 1.69
CA GLU A 81 -14.93 -15.84 1.96
C GLU A 81 -14.32 -17.25 1.85
N GLY A 82 -14.54 -18.10 2.87
CA GLY A 82 -14.06 -19.48 2.88
C GLY A 82 -12.53 -19.63 2.89
N GLY A 83 -11.79 -18.61 3.31
CA GLY A 83 -10.32 -18.63 3.37
C GLY A 83 -9.62 -18.46 2.02
N THR A 84 -10.38 -18.24 0.94
CA THR A 84 -9.85 -18.02 -0.41
C THR A 84 -10.29 -16.66 -0.92
N CYS A 85 -9.36 -15.90 -1.49
CA CYS A 85 -9.66 -14.59 -2.08
C CYS A 85 -9.54 -14.68 -3.61
N VAL A 86 -10.67 -14.62 -4.31
CA VAL A 86 -10.73 -14.73 -5.78
C VAL A 86 -9.90 -13.64 -6.45
N LEU A 87 -9.97 -12.40 -5.95
CA LEU A 87 -9.18 -11.28 -6.47
C LEU A 87 -7.66 -11.54 -6.36
N ARG A 88 -7.21 -12.26 -5.33
CA ARG A 88 -5.81 -12.64 -5.19
C ARG A 88 -5.43 -13.74 -6.18
N LEU A 89 -6.29 -14.75 -6.33
CA LEU A 89 -6.06 -15.85 -7.30
C LEU A 89 -5.98 -15.34 -8.75
N GLN A 90 -6.76 -14.31 -9.08
CA GLN A 90 -6.78 -13.69 -10.39
C GLN A 90 -5.73 -12.58 -10.56
N ALA A 91 -4.95 -12.29 -9.52
CA ALA A 91 -4.00 -11.17 -9.47
C ALA A 91 -4.65 -9.79 -9.76
N ASP A 92 -5.93 -9.64 -9.37
CA ASP A 92 -6.76 -8.43 -9.49
C ASP A 92 -6.81 -7.60 -8.18
N CYS A 93 -6.26 -8.13 -7.08
CA CYS A 93 -6.12 -7.37 -5.85
C CYS A 93 -4.95 -6.40 -5.97
N ALA A 94 -5.22 -5.10 -6.19
CA ALA A 94 -4.17 -4.09 -6.29
C ALA A 94 -3.22 -4.06 -5.09
N LEU A 95 -3.72 -4.33 -3.88
CA LEU A 95 -2.89 -4.36 -2.67
C LEU A 95 -1.92 -5.55 -2.63
N ASP A 96 -2.33 -6.76 -3.04
CA ASP A 96 -1.46 -7.95 -3.07
C ASP A 96 -0.53 -7.90 -4.30
N ARG A 97 -1.05 -7.49 -5.46
CA ARG A 97 -0.30 -7.39 -6.73
C ARG A 97 0.84 -6.39 -6.66
N TYR A 98 0.60 -5.22 -6.08
CA TYR A 98 1.56 -4.11 -6.05
C TYR A 98 2.20 -3.94 -4.68
N PHE A 99 2.17 -4.97 -3.83
CA PHE A 99 2.54 -4.82 -2.43
C PHE A 99 4.00 -4.39 -2.22
N MET A 100 4.91 -4.84 -3.07
CA MET A 100 6.31 -4.39 -3.06
C MET A 100 6.43 -2.86 -3.18
N LEU A 101 5.68 -2.25 -4.11
CA LEU A 101 5.69 -0.79 -4.30
C LEU A 101 5.07 -0.05 -3.10
N VAL A 102 4.13 -0.69 -2.41
CA VAL A 102 3.54 -0.15 -1.17
C VAL A 102 4.56 -0.16 -0.04
N ILE A 103 5.33 -1.25 0.12
CA ILE A 103 6.41 -1.35 1.10
C ILE A 103 7.47 -0.27 0.83
N GLU A 104 7.97 -0.17 -0.40
CA GLU A 104 8.95 0.84 -0.80
C GLU A 104 8.47 2.27 -0.52
N ALA A 105 7.19 2.55 -0.77
CA ALA A 105 6.61 3.86 -0.49
C ALA A 105 6.61 4.20 1.01
N ILE A 106 6.27 3.22 1.86
CA ILE A 106 6.23 3.39 3.31
C ILE A 106 7.64 3.58 3.86
N ASP A 107 8.59 2.74 3.44
CA ASP A 107 9.98 2.83 3.90
C ASP A 107 10.66 4.14 3.49
N GLU A 108 10.35 4.67 2.31
CA GLU A 108 10.84 5.98 1.89
C GLU A 108 10.33 7.09 2.81
N VAL A 109 9.02 7.12 3.10
CA VAL A 109 8.43 8.12 4.01
C VAL A 109 9.06 8.02 5.40
N LYS A 110 9.24 6.80 5.94
CA LYS A 110 9.91 6.57 7.23
C LYS A 110 11.33 7.11 7.23
N SER A 111 12.11 6.79 6.20
CA SER A 111 13.51 7.22 6.08
C SER A 111 13.64 8.74 5.99
N ARG A 112 12.79 9.41 5.19
CA ARG A 112 12.77 10.87 5.10
C ARG A 112 12.46 11.53 6.46
N ARG A 113 11.52 10.97 7.22
CA ARG A 113 11.17 11.49 8.55
C ARG A 113 12.26 11.30 9.59
N GLN A 114 12.94 10.15 9.57
CA GLN A 114 14.10 9.92 10.42
C GLN A 114 15.19 10.96 10.14
N ALA A 115 15.54 11.17 8.87
CA ALA A 115 16.53 12.18 8.48
C ALA A 115 16.13 13.62 8.88
N GLN A 116 14.85 13.98 8.77
CA GLN A 116 14.34 15.29 9.21
C GLN A 116 14.44 15.48 10.73
N ASN A 117 14.12 14.43 11.50
CA ASN A 117 14.21 14.46 12.95
C ASN A 117 15.67 14.54 13.45
N GLU A 118 16.60 13.89 12.76
CA GLU A 118 18.04 13.97 13.05
C GLU A 118 18.60 15.37 12.76
N THR A 119 18.16 16.01 11.67
CA THR A 119 18.58 17.37 11.30
C THR A 119 18.04 18.44 12.25
N ALA A 120 16.86 18.22 12.84
CA ALA A 120 16.25 19.11 13.83
C ALA A 120 16.86 18.96 15.25
N GLY A 121 17.67 17.92 15.49
CA GLY A 121 18.31 17.62 16.77
C GLY A 121 19.79 18.05 16.89
N ILE A 122 20.30 18.79 15.91
CA ILE A 122 21.68 19.32 15.93
C ILE A 122 21.67 20.68 16.66
N PRO A 123 22.38 20.83 17.81
CA PRO A 123 22.50 22.10 18.52
C PRO A 123 23.29 23.16 17.75
#